data_AF-A0A7Y3M314-F1
#
_entry.id   AF-A0A7Y3M314-F1
#
_cell.length_a   1.000
_cell.length_b   1.000
_cell.length_c   1.000
_cell.angle_alpha   90.00
_cell.angle_beta   90.00
_cell.angle_gamma   90.00
#
_symmetry.space_group_name_H-M   'P 1'
#
loop_
_entity.id
_entity.type
_entity.pdbx_description
1 polymer ?
#
loop_
_entity_poly.entity_id
_entity_poly.type
_entity_poly.pdbx_seq_one_letter_code
_entity_poly.pdbx_strand_id
1 'polypeptide(L)' 'MIVTNNLIKSYGGVSVLNLPDLNIPKGQSFGLVGNNGAGKTTFFSLLLDLIQPTKG' A
#
# COMPACT_ATOMS: atom_id res chain seq x y z
N MET A 1 -4.57 -12.70 -6.49
CA MET A 1 -4.70 -11.46 -7.27
C MET A 1 -4.90 -10.35 -6.26
N ILE A 2 -4.13 -9.28 -6.36
CA ILE A 2 -4.23 -8.11 -5.48
C ILE A 2 -4.56 -6.92 -6.36
N VAL A 3 -5.58 -6.15 -5.99
CA VAL A 3 -5.95 -4.90 -6.66
C VAL A 3 -6.14 -3.84 -5.59
N THR A 4 -5.53 -2.68 -5.80
CA THR A 4 -5.75 -1.49 -4.96
C THR A 4 -6.22 -0.35 -5.84
N ASN A 5 -7.25 0.38 -5.40
CA ASN A 5 -7.78 1.54 -6.12
C ASN A 5 -7.70 2.78 -5.21
N ASN A 6 -6.91 3.76 -5.61
CA ASN A 6 -6.60 4.99 -4.89
C ASN A 6 -6.35 4.80 -3.38
N LEU A 7 -5.47 3.85 -3.04
CA LEU A 7 -5.19 3.44 -1.67
C LEU A 7 -4.33 4.49 -0.95
N ILE A 8 -4.90 5.10 0.09
CA ILE A 8 -4.24 6.14 0.87
C ILE A 8 -4.19 5.73 2.34
N LYS A 9 -3.02 5.88 2.96
CA LYS A 9 -2.85 5.84 4.41
C LYS A 9 -2.23 7.13 4.91
N SER A 10 -2.87 7.73 5.92
CA SER A 10 -2.37 8.90 6.62
C SER A 10 -2.34 8.67 8.13
N TYR A 11 -1.38 9.31 8.79
CA TYR A 11 -1.27 9.39 10.25
C TYR A 11 -1.14 10.85 10.65
N GLY A 12 -1.97 11.32 11.58
CA GLY A 12 -1.91 12.73 12.03
C GLY A 12 -2.06 13.76 10.91
N GLY A 13 -2.79 13.45 9.84
CA GLY A 13 -2.96 14.31 8.66
C GLY A 13 -1.83 14.23 7.62
N VAL A 14 -0.75 13.50 7.90
CA VAL A 14 0.36 13.31 6.94
C VAL A 14 0.13 12.02 6.16
N SER A 15 0.12 12.13 4.83
CA SER A 15 0.03 10.97 3.93
C SER A 15 1.36 10.21 3.92
N VAL A 16 1.35 8.97 4.41
CA VAL A 16 2.53 8.08 4.43
C VAL A 16 2.54 7.07 3.29
N LEU A 17 1.36 6.81 2.71
CA LEU A 17 1.20 6.01 1.50
C LEU A 17 0.10 6.67 0.66
N ASN A 18 0.42 6.93 -0.60
CA ASN A 18 -0.53 7.36 -1.61
C ASN A 18 -0.23 6.54 -2.87
N LEU A 19 -1.02 5.50 -3.09
CA LEU A 19 -0.86 4.56 -4.19
C LEU A 19 -2.08 4.68 -5.11
N PRO A 20 -1.93 5.18 -6.36
CA PRO A 20 -3.05 5.37 -7.27
C PRO A 20 -3.71 4.03 -7.62
N ASP A 21 -3.20 3.26 -8.56
CA ASP A 21 -3.74 1.93 -8.86
C ASP A 21 -2.61 0.92 -8.95
N LEU A 22 -2.82 -0.26 -8.39
CA LEU A 22 -1.89 -1.37 -8.48
C LEU A 22 -2.66 -2.66 -8.70
N ASN A 23 -2.23 -3.42 -9.70
CA ASN A 23 -2.76 -4.74 -9.99
C ASN A 23 -1.61 -5.75 -10.02
N ILE A 24 -1.69 -6.75 -9.14
CA ILE A 24 -0.76 -7.87 -9.08
C ILE A 24 -1.54 -9.15 -9.46
N PRO A 25 -1.30 -9.68 -10.67
CA PRO A 25 -1.92 -10.92 -11.13
C PRO A 25 -1.60 -12.12 -10.24
N LYS A 26 -2.47 -13.14 -10.28
CA LYS A 26 -2.22 -14.41 -9.57
C LYS A 26 -0.97 -15.09 -10.14
N GLY A 27 -0.09 -15.57 -9.27
CA GLY A 27 1.12 -16.32 -9.66
C GLY A 27 2.34 -15.44 -9.97
N GLN A 28 2.25 -14.12 -9.84
CA GLN A 28 3.38 -13.22 -10.07
C GLN A 28 4.23 -13.07 -8.81
N SER A 29 5.55 -13.08 -8.96
CA SER A 29 6.49 -12.59 -7.93
C SER A 29 6.61 -11.07 -8.06
N PHE A 30 6.39 -10.37 -6.95
CA PHE A 30 6.41 -8.91 -6.88
C PHE A 30 7.35 -8.46 -5.74
N GLY A 31 8.13 -7.41 -5.98
CA GLY A 31 8.99 -6.79 -5.00
C GLY A 31 8.73 -5.29 -4.90
N LEU A 32 8.61 -4.77 -3.68
CA LEU A 32 8.44 -3.34 -3.43
C LEU A 32 9.78 -2.72 -2.98
N VAL A 33 10.29 -1.77 -3.76
CA VAL A 33 11.59 -1.13 -3.54
C VAL A 33 11.40 0.37 -3.30
N GLY A 34 12.24 0.95 -2.44
CA GLY A 34 12.24 2.39 -2.15
C GLY A 34 13.02 2.70 -0.89
N ASN A 35 13.27 3.99 -0.63
CA ASN A 35 14.04 4.44 0.52
C ASN A 35 13.30 4.16 1.86
N ASN A 36 14.01 4.31 2.97
CA ASN A 36 13.41 4.28 4.30
C ASN A 36 12.34 5.37 4.41
N GLY A 37 11.20 5.05 5.02
CA GLY A 37 10.06 5.96 5.12
C GLY A 37 9.15 6.05 3.89
N ALA A 38 9.46 5.37 2.77
CA ALA A 38 8.64 5.41 1.55
C ALA A 38 7.27 4.68 1.64
N GLY A 39 6.83 4.26 2.83
CA GLY A 39 5.54 3.60 3.02
C GLY A 39 5.50 2.09 2.70
N LYS A 40 6.65 1.43 2.51
CA LYS A 40 6.72 -0.01 2.16
C LYS A 40 6.05 -0.93 3.19
N THR A 41 6.43 -0.80 4.45
CA THR A 41 5.82 -1.58 5.55
C THR A 41 4.34 -1.26 5.67
N THR A 42 3.96 0.01 5.54
CA THR A 42 2.57 0.46 5.56
C THR A 42 1.74 -0.21 4.47
N PHE A 43 2.26 -0.28 3.24
CA PHE A 43 1.60 -0.97 2.13
C PHE A 43 1.40 -2.46 2.41
N PHE A 44 2.43 -3.18 2.86
CA PHE A 44 2.28 -4.60 3.22
C PHE A 44 1.32 -4.81 4.38
N SER A 45 1.31 -3.94 5.40
CA SER A 45 0.36 -4.03 6.50
C SER A 45 -1.09 -3.84 6.03
N LEU A 46 -1.35 -2.98 5.03
CA LEU A 46 -2.68 -2.83 4.42
C LEU A 46 -3.06 -4.09 3.65
N LEU A 47 -2.15 -4.63 2.82
CA LEU A 47 -2.41 -5.86 2.06
C LEU A 47 -2.70 -7.08 2.94
N LEU A 48 -2.09 -7.13 4.12
CA LEU A 48 -2.27 -8.20 5.11
C LEU A 48 -3.41 -7.94 6.10
N ASP A 49 -4.20 -6.87 5.89
CA ASP A 49 -5.32 -6.45 6.75
C ASP A 49 -4.92 -6.24 8.23
N LEU A 50 -3.66 -5.87 8.48
CA LEU A 50 -3.15 -5.56 9.82
C LEU A 50 -3.50 -4.12 10.25
N ILE A 51 -3.79 -3.26 9.27
CA ILE A 51 -4.24 -1.88 9.47
C ILE A 51 -5.28 -1.52 8.41
N GLN A 52 -6.17 -0.59 8.73
CA GLN A 52 -7.17 -0.07 7.80
C GLN A 52 -6.62 1.10 6.96
N PRO A 53 -7.04 1.26 5.69
CA PRO A 53 -6.74 2.45 4.91
C PRO A 53 -7.38 3.71 5.51
N THR A 54 -6.87 4.87 5.11
CA THR A 54 -7.55 6.14 5.37
C THR A 54 -8.57 6.44 4.26
N LYS A 55 -8.26 6.06 3.02
CA LYS A 55 -9.16 6.09 1.85
C LYS A 55 -8.79 4.96 0.87
N GLY A 56 -9.74 4.62 0.00
CA GLY A 56 -9.60 3.53 -0.97
C GLY A 56 -9.94 2.18 -0.39
#